data_AF-A0A7J9MPS6-F1
#
_entry.id   AF-A0A7J9MPS6-F1
#
_cell.length_a   1.000
_cell.length_b   1.000
_cell.length_c   1.000
_cell.angle_alpha   90.00
_cell.angle_beta   90.00
_cell.angle_gamma   90.00
#
_symmetry.space_group_name_H-M   'P 1'
#
loop_
_entity.id
_entity.type
_entity.pdbx_description
1 polymer ?
#
loop_
_entity_poly.entity_id
_entity_poly.type
_entity_poly.pdbx_seq_one_letter_code
_entity_poly.pdbx_strand_id
1 'polypeptide(L)' 'KKGNLTKKTDENGHTPLHYAAHLGHNAVLEELLKWDISVAYIGDKKWGMTPLLMAAREGVQSADVVGANCKIVERNCE' A
#
# COMPACT_ATOMS: atom_id res chain seq x y z
N LYS A 1 -0.80 20.17 -7.80
CA LYS A 1 0.26 19.77 -6.84
C LYS A 1 -0.38 18.94 -5.70
N LYS A 2 -0.62 17.63 -5.88
CA LYS A 2 -1.21 16.77 -4.82
C LYS A 2 -0.65 15.33 -4.77
N GLY A 3 0.10 14.89 -5.79
CA GLY A 3 0.70 13.55 -5.86
C GLY A 3 1.94 13.32 -4.97
N ASN A 4 2.50 14.33 -4.31
CA ASN A 4 3.73 14.16 -3.51
C ASN A 4 3.46 13.76 -2.04
N LEU A 5 2.19 13.81 -1.59
CA LEU A 5 1.85 13.41 -0.22
C LEU A 5 1.70 11.88 -0.06
N THR A 6 1.44 11.16 -1.15
CA THR A 6 1.20 9.70 -1.13
C THR A 6 2.49 8.91 -0.86
N LYS A 7 3.66 9.44 -1.25
CA LYS A 7 4.99 8.85 -0.98
C LYS A 7 5.62 9.31 0.31
N LYS A 8 5.05 10.32 0.95
CA LYS A 8 5.63 10.88 2.17
C LYS A 8 5.51 9.86 3.29
N THR A 9 6.62 9.54 3.92
CA THR A 9 6.67 8.61 5.04
C THR A 9 6.63 9.35 6.36
N ASP A 10 6.08 8.72 7.39
CA ASP A 10 6.26 9.13 8.78
C ASP A 10 7.68 8.79 9.29
N GLU A 11 7.90 8.97 10.59
CA GLU A 11 9.16 8.65 11.28
C GLU A 11 9.52 7.15 11.22
N ASN A 12 8.52 6.29 11.02
CA ASN A 12 8.63 4.84 10.95
C ASN A 12 8.80 4.34 9.50
N GLY A 13 8.75 5.23 8.50
CA GLY A 13 8.79 4.84 7.09
C GLY A 13 7.41 4.46 6.52
N HIS A 14 6.33 4.64 7.27
CA HIS A 14 4.98 4.33 6.82
C HIS A 14 4.43 5.43 5.91
N THR A 15 4.00 5.02 4.74
CA THR A 15 3.19 5.84 3.83
C THR A 15 1.71 5.77 4.20
N PRO A 16 0.85 6.67 3.70
CA PRO A 16 -0.61 6.55 3.81
C PRO A 16 -1.13 5.18 3.36
N LEU A 17 -0.44 4.53 2.41
CA LEU A 17 -0.80 3.20 1.92
C LEU A 17 -0.55 2.10 2.97
N HIS A 18 0.49 2.22 3.81
CA HIS A 18 0.74 1.29 4.90
C HIS A 18 -0.42 1.28 5.89
N TYR A 19 -0.92 2.46 6.26
CA TYR A 19 -2.08 2.57 7.16
C TYR A 19 -3.35 2.04 6.51
N ALA A 20 -3.60 2.34 5.24
CA ALA A 20 -4.75 1.82 4.52
C ALA A 20 -4.71 0.28 4.42
N ALA A 21 -3.53 -0.30 4.20
CA ALA A 21 -3.31 -1.73 4.17
C ALA A 21 -3.46 -2.38 5.56
N HIS A 22 -2.91 -1.75 6.59
CA HIS A 22 -3.03 -2.17 7.99
C HIS A 22 -4.49 -2.18 8.48
N LEU A 23 -5.29 -1.21 8.03
CA LEU A 23 -6.71 -1.09 8.37
C LEU A 23 -7.65 -1.88 7.43
N GLY A 24 -7.15 -2.46 6.34
CA GLY A 24 -7.98 -3.15 5.34
C GLY A 24 -8.90 -2.23 4.53
N HIS A 25 -8.54 -0.95 4.38
CA HIS A 25 -9.36 0.05 3.69
C HIS A 25 -9.17 0.00 2.17
N ASN A 26 -9.77 -0.99 1.51
CA ASN A 26 -9.62 -1.26 0.08
C ASN A 26 -9.93 -0.06 -0.84
N ALA A 27 -11.00 0.69 -0.55
CA ALA A 27 -11.36 1.87 -1.35
C ALA A 27 -10.27 2.96 -1.31
N VAL A 28 -9.60 3.12 -0.15
CA VAL A 28 -8.51 4.09 0.02
C VAL A 28 -7.24 3.59 -0.66
N LEU A 29 -6.96 2.27 -0.58
CA LEU A 29 -5.87 1.62 -1.31
C LEU A 29 -5.99 1.83 -2.82
N GLU A 30 -7.14 1.52 -3.40
CA GLU A 30 -7.38 1.71 -4.84
C GLU A 30 -7.23 3.17 -5.27
N GLU A 31 -7.78 4.10 -4.49
CA GLU A 31 -7.66 5.52 -4.80
C GLU A 31 -6.19 5.95 -4.75
N LEU A 32 -5.45 5.61 -3.70
CA LEU A 32 -4.02 5.93 -3.57
C LEU A 32 -3.16 5.32 -4.69
N LEU A 33 -3.47 4.10 -5.11
CA LEU A 33 -2.76 3.42 -6.20
C LEU A 33 -3.07 4.03 -7.57
N LYS A 34 -4.28 4.54 -7.81
CA LYS A 34 -4.58 5.33 -9.02
C LYS A 34 -3.72 6.58 -9.13
N TRP A 35 -3.36 7.19 -8.00
CA TRP A 35 -2.50 8.37 -7.98
C TRP A 35 -1.04 8.03 -8.20
N ASP A 36 -0.53 6.99 -7.53
CA ASP A 36 0.85 6.58 -7.68
C ASP A 36 1.07 5.12 -7.25
N ILE A 37 1.22 4.22 -8.22
CA ILE A 37 1.43 2.79 -7.97
C ILE A 37 2.77 2.53 -7.27
N SER A 38 3.75 3.43 -7.42
CA SER A 38 5.08 3.23 -6.82
C SER A 38 5.04 3.22 -5.28
N VAL A 39 3.98 3.75 -4.66
CA VAL A 39 3.80 3.70 -3.20
C VAL A 39 3.58 2.28 -2.66
N ALA A 40 3.14 1.34 -3.50
CA ALA A 40 2.98 -0.06 -3.15
C ALA A 40 4.31 -0.75 -2.82
N TYR A 41 5.41 -0.22 -3.36
CA TYR A 41 6.75 -0.79 -3.23
C TYR A 41 7.61 -0.07 -2.20
N ILE A 42 7.11 0.99 -1.58
CA ILE A 42 7.83 1.69 -0.51
C ILE A 42 7.81 0.80 0.73
N GLY A 43 8.99 0.43 1.21
CA GLY A 43 9.14 -0.31 2.47
C GLY A 43 9.18 0.63 3.67
N ASP A 44 8.70 0.14 4.81
CA ASP A 44 8.89 0.79 6.09
C ASP A 44 10.37 0.84 6.49
N LYS A 45 10.69 1.68 7.48
CA LYS A 45 12.07 1.84 7.97
C LYS A 45 12.48 0.72 8.92
N LYS A 46 11.50 0.09 9.58
CA LYS A 46 11.75 -0.85 10.68
C LYS A 46 12.09 -2.25 10.19
N TRP A 47 11.42 -2.71 9.14
CA TRP A 47 11.57 -4.08 8.63
C TRP A 47 11.71 -4.14 7.09
N GLY A 48 11.67 -2.99 6.40
CA GLY A 48 11.55 -2.96 4.94
C GLY A 48 10.21 -3.53 4.46
N MET A 49 9.19 -3.58 5.32
CA MET A 49 7.88 -4.11 4.99
C MET A 49 7.13 -3.16 4.09
N THR A 50 6.69 -3.65 2.94
CA THR A 50 5.74 -2.94 2.09
C THR A 50 4.36 -2.90 2.75
N PRO A 51 3.45 -2.01 2.31
CA PRO A 51 2.07 -1.97 2.80
C PRO A 51 1.39 -3.34 2.74
N LEU A 52 1.64 -4.10 1.68
CA LEU A 52 1.09 -5.44 1.49
C LEU A 52 1.64 -6.44 2.51
N LEU A 53 2.95 -6.40 2.77
CA LEU A 53 3.59 -7.30 3.72
C LEU A 53 3.14 -6.97 5.16
N MET A 54 2.86 -5.71 5.44
CA MET A 54 2.28 -5.25 6.70
C MET A 54 0.84 -5.77 6.89
N ALA A 55 0.00 -5.69 5.86
CA ALA A 55 -1.36 -6.25 5.90
C ALA A 55 -1.35 -7.77 6.10
N ALA A 56 -0.44 -8.47 5.40
CA ALA A 56 -0.28 -9.92 5.53
C ALA A 56 0.19 -10.33 6.94
N ARG A 57 1.09 -9.55 7.55
CA ARG A 57 1.62 -9.81 8.89
C ARG A 57 0.56 -9.65 9.97
N GLU A 58 -0.25 -8.61 9.89
CA GLU A 58 -1.22 -8.26 10.93
C GLU A 58 -2.45 -9.18 10.92
N GLY A 59 -2.49 -10.16 10.01
CA GLY A 59 -3.60 -11.10 9.93
C GLY A 59 -4.93 -10.41 9.60
N VAL A 60 -4.86 -9.21 9.01
CA VAL A 60 -6.03 -8.50 8.51
C VAL A 60 -6.72 -9.48 7.57
N GLN A 61 -7.93 -9.91 7.92
CA GLN A 61 -8.75 -10.86 7.15
C GLN A 61 -9.20 -10.29 5.80
N SER A 62 -8.43 -9.40 5.20
CA SER A 62 -8.68 -8.85 3.89
C SER A 62 -7.92 -9.67 2.86
N ALA A 63 -8.44 -10.87 2.59
CA ALA A 63 -8.13 -11.63 1.38
C ALA A 63 -8.27 -10.76 0.10
N ASP A 64 -9.02 -9.67 0.19
CA ASP A 64 -9.22 -8.69 -0.89
C ASP A 64 -8.07 -7.70 -1.10
N VAL A 65 -7.22 -7.39 -0.10
CA VAL A 65 -6.11 -6.42 -0.28
C VAL A 65 -5.01 -7.02 -1.16
N VAL A 66 -4.70 -8.31 -0.93
CA VAL A 66 -3.80 -9.10 -1.78
C VAL A 66 -4.39 -9.25 -3.18
N GLY A 67 -5.69 -9.52 -3.29
CA GLY A 67 -6.38 -9.66 -4.57
C GLY A 67 -6.48 -8.36 -5.38
N ALA A 68 -6.71 -7.22 -4.73
CA ALA A 68 -6.79 -5.91 -5.38
C ALA A 68 -5.41 -5.46 -5.89
N ASN A 69 -4.35 -5.67 -5.11
CA ASN A 69 -3.01 -5.30 -5.54
C ASN A 69 -2.46 -6.27 -6.60
N CYS A 70 -2.75 -7.57 -6.52
CA CYS A 70 -2.41 -8.54 -7.58
C CYS A 70 -3.03 -8.13 -8.92
N LYS A 71 -4.32 -7.76 -8.92
CA LYS A 71 -5.00 -7.28 -10.15
C LYS A 71 -4.45 -5.95 -10.68
N ILE A 72 -3.96 -5.06 -9.82
CA ILE A 72 -3.40 -3.75 -10.22
C ILE A 72 -1.96 -3.89 -10.74
N VAL A 73 -1.15 -4.75 -10.10
CA VAL A 73 0.23 -5.06 -10.51
C VAL A 73 0.23 -5.89 -11.80
N GLU A 74 -0.64 -6.89 -11.93
CA GLU A 74 -0.79 -7.68 -13.16
C GLU A 74 -1.32 -6.85 -14.34
N ARG A 75 -2.16 -5.83 -14.08
CA ARG A 75 -2.62 -4.90 -15.14
C ARG A 75 -1.55 -3.97 -15.70
N ASN A 76 -0.38 -3.88 -15.06
CA ASN A 76 0.75 -3.09 -15.55
C ASN A 76 1.97 -3.96 -15.93
N CYS A 77 1.81 -5.29 -15.99
CA CYS A 77 2.78 -6.17 -16.61
C CYS A 77 2.52 -6.18 -18.13
N GLU A 78 2.92 -5.10 -18.81
CA GLU A 78 3.16 -5.08 -20.25
C GLU A 78 4.67 -5.12 -20.52
#